data_AF-A0A377B060-F1
#
_entry.id   AF-A0A377B060-F1
#
_cell.length_a   1.000
_cell.length_b   1.000
_cell.length_c   1.000
_cell.angle_alpha   90.00
_cell.angle_beta   90.00
_cell.angle_gamma   90.00
#
_symmetry.space_group_name_H-M   'P 1'
#
loop_
_entity.id
_entity.type
_entity.pdbx_description
1 polymer ?
#
loop_
_entity_poly.entity_id
_entity_poly.type
_entity_poly.pdbx_seq_one_letter_code
_entity_poly.pdbx_strand_id
1 'polypeptide(L)'
;MVAGLAQADTLRMRFTEDNGEVWQWVDDALTFELPEIIDLRTNIDPHGTAQALMQADLQQDLRVDSGKPLVFHQLIQVADNRWYWYQRYHHLLVDGFSFPAITRQIANIYCTWLRGEPTPASPFTPFADVVEEYQQYRESEAWQRDAAFWAEQRRQLPPPASLSPAPLPGRSASADILRLKLEFTDGEFRQLATQLSGVQRTDLALALAALWLGRLCNRMDYAAGFIFMRRTGLGGADGYRTRAQRFAVGYSHCGARNAAGTGQPDWQHN
;
A
#
# COMPACT_ATOMS: atom_id res chain seq x y z
N MET A 1 0.28 22.89 -5.36
CA MET A 1 -0.45 21.60 -5.34
C MET A 1 -0.72 21.07 -6.74
N VAL A 2 -1.50 21.78 -7.56
CA VAL A 2 -1.83 21.40 -8.96
C VAL A 2 -0.60 20.96 -9.76
N ALA A 3 0.51 21.71 -9.69
CA ALA A 3 1.74 21.35 -10.38
C ALA A 3 2.30 19.96 -9.99
N GLY A 4 2.21 19.56 -8.72
CA GLY A 4 2.67 18.24 -8.28
C GLY A 4 1.71 17.11 -8.65
N LEU A 5 0.41 17.38 -8.70
CA LEU A 5 -0.58 16.42 -9.21
C LEU A 5 -0.39 16.18 -10.70
N ALA A 6 -0.15 17.24 -11.47
CA ALA A 6 0.10 17.17 -12.92
C ALA A 6 1.37 16.37 -13.28
N GLN A 7 2.34 16.27 -12.38
CA GLN A 7 3.56 15.49 -12.60
C GLN A 7 3.36 13.97 -12.50
N ALA A 8 2.30 13.51 -11.84
CA ALA A 8 1.95 12.10 -11.74
C ALA A 8 0.85 11.78 -12.77
N ASP A 9 1.23 11.21 -13.90
CA ASP A 9 0.33 10.91 -15.01
C ASP A 9 -0.81 9.96 -14.64
N THR A 10 -0.58 9.03 -13.71
CA THR A 10 -1.63 8.14 -13.20
C THR A 10 -2.80 8.88 -12.58
N LEU A 11 -2.62 10.10 -12.07
CA LEU A 11 -3.71 10.89 -11.49
C LEU A 11 -4.70 11.42 -12.54
N ARG A 12 -4.32 11.38 -13.82
CA ARG A 12 -5.17 11.75 -14.97
C ARG A 12 -5.78 10.52 -15.66
N MET A 13 -5.73 9.36 -15.01
CA MET A 13 -6.26 8.13 -15.59
C MET A 13 -7.78 8.13 -15.59
N ARG A 14 -8.35 7.76 -16.74
CA ARG A 14 -9.77 7.45 -16.92
C ARG A 14 -9.94 5.95 -17.09
N PHE A 15 -11.15 5.50 -16.78
CA PHE A 15 -11.56 4.11 -16.90
C PHE A 15 -12.90 4.07 -17.60
N THR A 16 -13.10 3.08 -18.46
CA THR A 16 -14.40 2.76 -19.03
C THR A 16 -14.55 1.26 -19.16
N GLU A 17 -15.79 0.83 -19.31
CA GLU A 17 -16.14 -0.55 -19.61
C GLU A 17 -16.79 -0.56 -21.00
N ASP A 18 -16.25 -1.36 -21.91
CA ASP A 18 -16.83 -1.59 -23.24
C ASP A 18 -17.01 -3.10 -23.43
N ASN A 19 -18.27 -3.54 -23.54
CA ASN A 19 -18.64 -4.95 -23.72
C ASN A 19 -18.02 -5.93 -22.70
N GLY A 20 -17.85 -5.50 -21.45
CA GLY A 20 -17.25 -6.30 -20.38
C GLY A 20 -15.72 -6.29 -20.34
N GLU A 21 -15.06 -5.58 -21.27
CA GLU A 21 -13.64 -5.29 -21.19
C GLU A 21 -13.40 -3.92 -20.54
N VAL A 22 -12.49 -3.90 -19.55
CA VAL A 22 -12.12 -2.67 -18.85
C VAL A 22 -10.96 -2.02 -19.57
N TRP A 23 -11.15 -0.77 -19.95
CA TRP A 23 -10.14 0.06 -20.58
C TRP A 23 -9.69 1.15 -19.61
N GLN A 24 -8.38 1.44 -19.63
CA GLN A 24 -7.80 2.56 -18.90
C GLN A 24 -6.84 3.33 -19.80
N TRP A 25 -6.85 4.65 -19.69
CA TRP A 25 -5.94 5.52 -20.45
C TRP A 25 -5.67 6.80 -19.66
N VAL A 26 -4.54 7.44 -19.95
CA VAL A 26 -4.22 8.77 -19.42
C VAL A 26 -4.92 9.81 -20.28
N ASP A 27 -5.73 10.67 -19.67
CA ASP A 27 -6.34 11.82 -20.35
C ASP A 27 -5.48 13.07 -20.14
N ASP A 28 -4.67 13.41 -21.15
CA ASP A 28 -3.81 14.58 -21.09
C ASP A 28 -4.58 15.91 -21.06
N ALA A 29 -5.85 15.93 -21.44
CA ALA A 29 -6.71 17.11 -21.35
C ALA A 29 -7.28 17.32 -19.95
N LEU A 30 -7.15 16.35 -19.03
CA LEU A 30 -7.64 16.47 -17.67
C LEU A 30 -6.81 17.51 -16.90
N THR A 31 -7.50 18.53 -16.39
CA THR A 31 -6.92 19.57 -15.53
C THR A 31 -7.31 19.36 -14.08
N PHE A 32 -6.39 19.62 -13.15
CA PHE A 32 -6.70 19.62 -11.72
C PHE A 32 -7.13 21.02 -11.26
N GLU A 33 -8.20 21.06 -10.48
CA GLU A 33 -8.66 22.28 -9.83
C GLU A 33 -7.75 22.66 -8.65
N LEU A 34 -7.74 23.96 -8.33
CA LEU A 34 -7.10 24.43 -7.10
C LEU A 34 -7.85 23.87 -5.89
N PRO A 35 -7.15 23.35 -4.87
CA PRO A 35 -7.79 22.84 -3.68
C PRO A 35 -8.53 23.97 -2.95
N GLU A 36 -9.72 23.67 -2.45
CA GLU A 36 -10.44 24.58 -1.58
C GLU A 36 -9.66 24.80 -0.28
N ILE A 37 -9.68 26.04 0.21
CA ILE A 37 -9.10 26.43 1.49
C ILE A 37 -10.26 26.77 2.44
N ILE A 38 -10.44 25.96 3.47
CA ILE A 38 -11.46 26.17 4.50
C ILE A 38 -10.80 26.75 5.74
N ASP A 39 -11.26 27.92 6.18
CA ASP A 39 -10.84 28.52 7.45
C ASP A 39 -11.84 28.15 8.56
N LEU A 40 -11.41 27.31 9.49
CA LEU A 40 -12.19 26.89 10.66
C LEU A 40 -11.69 27.53 11.95
N ARG A 41 -10.77 28.51 11.91
CA ARG A 41 -10.16 29.08 13.11
C ARG A 41 -11.17 29.70 14.08
N THR A 42 -12.29 30.23 13.55
CA THR A 42 -13.37 30.84 14.36
C THR A 42 -14.48 29.85 14.71
N ASN A 43 -14.35 28.57 14.36
CA ASN A 43 -15.32 27.54 14.72
C ASN A 43 -15.17 27.16 16.21
N ILE A 44 -16.27 26.74 16.85
CA ILE A 44 -16.27 26.30 18.25
C ILE A 44 -15.43 25.05 18.48
N ASP A 45 -15.41 24.14 17.49
CA ASP A 45 -14.56 22.95 17.47
C ASP A 45 -13.95 22.78 16.07
N PRO A 46 -12.83 23.48 15.79
CA PRO A 46 -12.17 23.41 14.49
C PRO A 46 -11.68 22.00 14.15
N HIS A 47 -11.24 21.23 15.16
CA HIS A 47 -10.73 19.88 14.97
C HIS A 47 -11.84 18.90 14.60
N GLY A 48 -12.90 18.81 15.42
CA GLY A 48 -14.02 17.93 15.16
C GLY A 48 -14.76 18.30 13.87
N THR A 49 -14.91 19.60 13.58
CA THR A 49 -15.49 20.06 12.31
C THR A 49 -14.64 19.64 11.12
N ALA A 50 -13.30 19.79 11.18
CA ALA A 50 -12.42 19.32 10.11
C ALA A 50 -12.51 17.79 9.90
N GLN A 51 -12.60 17.01 10.98
CA GLN A 51 -12.80 15.56 10.89
C GLN A 51 -14.13 15.21 10.24
N ALA A 52 -15.22 15.89 10.63
CA ALA A 52 -16.54 15.69 10.03
C ALA A 52 -16.54 15.99 8.52
N LEU A 53 -15.85 17.05 8.08
CA LEU A 53 -15.69 17.37 6.65
C LEU A 53 -14.97 16.25 5.89
N MET A 54 -13.83 15.76 6.42
CA MET A 54 -13.08 14.67 5.80
C MET A 54 -13.89 13.36 5.76
N GLN A 55 -14.70 13.07 6.78
CA GLN A 55 -15.56 11.90 6.80
C GLN A 55 -16.75 12.03 5.85
N ALA A 56 -17.35 13.21 5.74
CA ALA A 56 -18.46 13.48 4.82
C ALA A 56 -18.04 13.26 3.36
N ASP A 57 -16.81 13.63 2.99
CA ASP A 57 -16.25 13.32 1.67
C ASP A 57 -16.05 11.81 1.44
N LEU A 58 -15.57 11.06 2.45
CA LEU A 58 -15.40 9.59 2.35
C LEU A 58 -16.72 8.81 2.29
N GLN A 59 -17.81 9.37 2.82
CA GLN A 59 -19.14 8.74 2.79
C GLN A 59 -19.86 8.90 1.46
N GLN A 60 -19.30 9.66 0.53
CA GLN A 60 -19.86 9.83 -0.79
C GLN A 60 -19.72 8.57 -1.64
N ASP A 61 -20.55 8.44 -2.69
CA ASP A 61 -20.27 7.49 -3.76
C ASP A 61 -19.05 7.95 -4.56
N LEU A 62 -17.93 7.24 -4.37
CA LEU A 62 -16.62 7.50 -4.97
C LEU A 62 -16.21 6.38 -5.93
N ARG A 63 -17.18 5.60 -6.42
CA ARG A 63 -16.93 4.60 -7.45
C ARG A 63 -16.42 5.27 -8.72
N VAL A 64 -15.68 4.51 -9.51
CA VAL A 64 -15.08 4.97 -10.77
C VAL A 64 -16.13 5.47 -11.77
N ASP A 65 -17.30 4.84 -11.78
CA ASP A 65 -18.44 5.13 -12.65
C ASP A 65 -19.37 6.23 -12.10
N SER A 66 -19.10 6.78 -10.92
CA SER A 66 -19.93 7.82 -10.28
C SER A 66 -19.88 9.19 -10.97
N GLY A 67 -18.92 9.39 -11.89
CA GLY A 67 -18.63 10.67 -12.52
C GLY A 67 -17.92 11.68 -11.61
N LYS A 68 -17.60 11.32 -10.36
CA LYS A 68 -16.88 12.19 -9.42
C LYS A 68 -15.35 12.14 -9.62
N PRO A 69 -14.63 13.21 -9.24
CA PRO A 69 -13.18 13.20 -9.25
C PRO A 69 -12.58 12.07 -8.40
N LEU A 70 -11.67 11.32 -9.01
CA LEU A 70 -10.92 10.24 -8.36
C LEU A 70 -9.76 10.75 -7.50
N VAL A 71 -9.48 12.06 -7.54
CA VAL A 71 -8.47 12.75 -6.73
C VAL A 71 -9.16 13.96 -6.10
N PHE A 72 -8.98 14.13 -4.79
CA PHE A 72 -9.55 15.26 -4.06
C PHE A 72 -8.60 15.73 -2.96
N HIS A 73 -8.33 17.03 -2.94
CA HIS A 73 -7.46 17.66 -1.96
C HIS A 73 -8.15 18.90 -1.38
N GLN A 74 -7.96 19.12 -0.08
CA GLN A 74 -8.48 20.29 0.62
C GLN A 74 -7.50 20.74 1.69
N LEU A 75 -7.34 22.05 1.87
CA LEU A 75 -6.57 22.62 2.97
C LEU A 75 -7.55 23.19 3.99
N ILE A 76 -7.41 22.75 5.24
CA ILE A 76 -8.27 23.17 6.33
C ILE A 76 -7.41 23.84 7.39
N GLN A 77 -7.61 25.13 7.61
CA GLN A 77 -6.92 25.88 8.67
C GLN A 77 -7.70 25.73 9.97
N VAL A 78 -7.08 25.12 10.98
CA VAL A 78 -7.72 24.87 12.29
C VAL A 78 -7.15 25.74 13.40
N ALA A 79 -5.98 26.36 13.18
CA ALA A 79 -5.41 27.41 14.00
C ALA A 79 -4.44 28.25 13.15
N ASP A 80 -3.95 29.38 13.66
CA ASP A 80 -3.00 30.25 12.93
C ASP A 80 -1.73 29.50 12.49
N ASN A 81 -1.26 28.56 13.32
CA ASN A 81 -0.07 27.75 13.08
C ASN A 81 -0.37 26.26 12.82
N ARG A 82 -1.63 25.91 12.54
CA ARG A 82 -2.04 24.50 12.36
C ARG A 82 -3.00 24.33 11.19
N TRP A 83 -2.60 23.43 10.31
CA TRP A 83 -3.32 23.08 9.10
C TRP A 83 -3.52 21.58 9.00
N TYR A 84 -4.67 21.17 8.51
CA TYR A 84 -4.89 19.82 7.99
C TYR A 84 -4.90 19.89 6.47
N TRP A 85 -4.03 19.10 5.87
CA TRP A 85 -4.04 18.87 4.44
C TRP A 85 -4.68 17.51 4.18
N TYR A 86 -5.95 17.54 3.79
CA TYR A 86 -6.70 16.36 3.43
C TYR A 86 -6.38 15.94 2.00
N GLN A 87 -6.18 14.63 1.81
CA GLN A 87 -5.89 14.03 0.51
C GLN A 87 -6.67 12.73 0.37
N ARG A 88 -7.37 12.60 -0.75
CA ARG A 88 -8.06 11.38 -1.15
C ARG A 88 -7.72 11.05 -2.59
N TYR A 89 -7.51 9.76 -2.82
CA TYR A 89 -7.27 9.20 -4.13
C TYR A 89 -8.04 7.89 -4.25
N HIS A 90 -8.57 7.61 -5.44
CA HIS A 90 -9.09 6.29 -5.75
C HIS A 90 -7.92 5.27 -5.77
N HIS A 91 -8.11 4.10 -5.17
CA HIS A 91 -7.04 3.09 -5.01
C HIS A 91 -6.52 2.50 -6.34
N LEU A 92 -7.27 2.69 -7.44
CA LEU A 92 -6.79 2.37 -8.79
C LEU A 92 -5.77 3.38 -9.34
N LEU A 93 -5.59 4.54 -8.69
CA LEU A 93 -4.63 5.57 -9.11
C LEU A 93 -3.34 5.50 -8.31
N VAL A 94 -3.45 5.21 -7.01
CA VAL A 94 -2.34 5.25 -6.06
C VAL A 94 -2.42 4.10 -5.07
N ASP A 95 -1.27 3.76 -4.48
CA ASP A 95 -1.17 2.80 -3.40
C ASP A 95 -0.54 3.44 -2.14
N GLY A 96 -0.42 2.63 -1.08
CA GLY A 96 0.12 3.07 0.21
C GLY A 96 1.57 3.57 0.19
N PHE A 97 2.32 3.39 -0.90
CA PHE A 97 3.68 3.88 -1.06
C PHE A 97 3.77 5.07 -2.03
N SER A 98 2.89 5.16 -3.03
CA SER A 98 2.95 6.25 -4.00
C SER A 98 2.33 7.54 -3.50
N PHE A 99 1.28 7.52 -2.67
CA PHE A 99 0.67 8.75 -2.16
C PHE A 99 1.63 9.61 -1.30
N PRO A 100 2.50 9.05 -0.42
CA PRO A 100 3.48 9.85 0.32
C PRO A 100 4.55 10.44 -0.61
N ALA A 101 4.84 9.82 -1.75
CA ALA A 101 5.76 10.37 -2.73
C ALA A 101 5.17 11.56 -3.48
N ILE A 102 3.89 11.49 -3.86
CA ILE A 102 3.13 12.62 -4.42
C ILE A 102 3.11 13.77 -3.40
N THR A 103 2.78 13.46 -2.14
CA THR A 103 2.81 14.43 -1.03
C THR A 103 4.17 15.12 -0.90
N ARG A 104 5.27 14.35 -0.88
CA ARG A 104 6.63 14.88 -0.80
C ARG A 104 6.98 15.75 -2.00
N GLN A 105 6.57 15.37 -3.21
CA GLN A 105 6.86 16.16 -4.40
C GLN A 105 6.08 17.48 -4.41
N ILE A 106 4.81 17.49 -3.99
CA ILE A 106 4.05 18.74 -3.82
C ILE A 106 4.73 19.65 -2.79
N ALA A 107 5.19 19.10 -1.67
CA ALA A 107 5.93 19.86 -0.66
C ALA A 107 7.27 20.38 -1.20
N ASN A 108 7.99 19.57 -1.98
CA ASN A 108 9.24 19.97 -2.64
C ASN A 108 9.04 21.15 -3.59
N ILE A 109 8.02 21.08 -4.46
CA ILE A 109 7.66 22.19 -5.36
C ILE A 109 7.32 23.45 -4.54
N TYR A 110 6.50 23.30 -3.50
CA TYR A 110 6.12 24.42 -2.62
C TYR A 110 7.36 25.09 -1.98
N CYS A 111 8.25 24.32 -1.36
CA CYS A 111 9.48 24.82 -0.75
C CYS A 111 10.46 25.42 -1.78
N THR A 112 10.45 24.92 -3.01
CA THR A 112 11.27 25.44 -4.12
C THR A 112 10.77 26.81 -4.57
N TRP A 113 9.45 26.98 -4.73
CA TRP A 113 8.86 28.28 -5.05
C TRP A 113 9.04 29.31 -3.93
N LEU A 114 9.00 28.90 -2.65
CA LEU A 114 9.32 29.80 -1.53
C LEU A 114 10.77 30.35 -1.60
N ARG A 115 11.68 29.63 -2.25
CA ARG A 115 13.07 30.06 -2.50
C ARG A 115 13.22 30.87 -3.79
N GLY A 116 12.15 31.09 -4.55
CA GLY A 116 12.19 31.77 -5.84
C GLY A 116 12.80 30.95 -6.98
N GLU A 117 12.94 29.64 -6.80
CA GLU A 117 13.51 28.73 -7.80
C GLU A 117 12.42 28.20 -8.77
N PRO A 118 12.78 27.80 -10.00
CA PRO A 118 11.84 27.22 -10.95
C PRO A 118 11.27 25.88 -10.47
N THR A 119 10.10 25.49 -11.00
CA THR A 119 9.46 24.22 -10.67
C THR A 119 10.40 23.03 -10.93
N PRO A 120 10.65 22.16 -9.94
CA PRO A 120 11.52 20.99 -10.12
C PRO A 120 10.89 19.99 -11.10
N ALA A 121 11.73 19.23 -11.81
CA ALA A 121 11.29 18.19 -12.72
C ALA A 121 10.48 17.09 -12.01
N SER A 122 9.67 16.36 -12.79
CA SER A 122 8.91 15.22 -12.27
C SER A 122 9.85 14.07 -11.88
N PRO A 123 9.76 13.53 -10.65
CA PRO A 123 10.49 12.33 -10.23
C PRO A 123 9.75 11.03 -10.57
N PHE A 124 8.57 11.11 -11.19
CA PHE A 124 7.70 9.96 -11.44
C PHE A 124 8.01 9.32 -12.79
N THR A 125 8.08 7.99 -12.79
CA THR A 125 8.13 7.22 -14.04
C THR A 125 6.76 7.27 -14.70
N PRO A 126 6.67 7.56 -16.01
CA PRO A 126 5.43 7.44 -16.76
C PRO A 126 4.80 6.06 -16.60
N PHE A 127 3.47 6.00 -16.49
CA PHE A 127 2.76 4.74 -16.33
C PHE A 127 2.89 3.83 -17.55
N ALA A 128 3.07 4.39 -18.75
CA ALA A 128 3.32 3.64 -19.97
C ALA A 128 4.56 2.73 -19.85
N ASP A 129 5.67 3.23 -19.30
CA ASP A 129 6.89 2.44 -19.07
C ASP A 129 6.63 1.27 -18.10
N VAL A 130 5.76 1.47 -17.10
CA VAL A 130 5.35 0.43 -16.13
C VAL A 130 4.48 -0.64 -16.78
N VAL A 131 3.65 -0.26 -17.77
CA VAL A 131 2.88 -1.20 -18.59
C VAL A 131 3.81 -2.00 -19.49
N GLU A 132 4.76 -1.35 -20.16
CA GLU A 132 5.74 -2.00 -21.02
C GLU A 132 6.57 -3.04 -20.24
N GLU A 133 7.11 -2.66 -19.07
CA GLU A 133 7.86 -3.58 -18.20
C GLU A 133 7.01 -4.81 -17.82
N TYR A 134 5.71 -4.61 -17.59
CA TYR A 134 4.81 -5.72 -17.27
C TYR A 134 4.57 -6.64 -18.46
N GLN A 135 4.44 -6.10 -19.68
CA GLN A 135 4.31 -6.90 -20.89
C GLN A 135 5.59 -7.71 -21.13
N GLN A 136 6.76 -7.07 -20.99
CA GLN A 136 8.05 -7.76 -21.08
C GLN A 136 8.18 -8.88 -20.04
N TYR A 137 7.78 -8.65 -18.79
CA TYR A 137 7.74 -9.71 -17.77
C TYR A 137 6.80 -10.85 -18.16
N ARG A 138 5.60 -10.54 -18.69
CA ARG A 138 4.60 -11.54 -19.08
C ARG A 138 5.08 -12.44 -20.23
N GLU A 139 5.91 -11.91 -21.11
CA GLU A 139 6.52 -12.63 -22.23
C GLU A 139 7.82 -13.35 -21.85
N SER A 140 8.36 -13.11 -20.65
CA SER A 140 9.62 -13.68 -20.19
C SER A 140 9.48 -15.12 -19.66
N GLU A 141 10.60 -15.85 -19.61
CA GLU A 141 10.68 -17.16 -18.93
C GLU A 141 10.36 -17.07 -17.43
N ALA A 142 10.59 -15.91 -16.81
CA ALA A 142 10.27 -15.69 -15.40
C ALA A 142 8.76 -15.79 -15.13
N TRP A 143 7.90 -15.40 -16.08
CA TRP A 143 6.45 -15.56 -15.94
C TRP A 143 6.06 -17.03 -15.73
N GLN A 144 6.61 -17.93 -16.55
CA GLN A 144 6.31 -19.36 -16.46
C GLN A 144 6.87 -19.97 -15.17
N ARG A 145 8.09 -19.60 -14.79
CA ARG A 145 8.70 -20.02 -13.53
C ARG A 145 7.88 -19.59 -12.33
N ASP A 146 7.48 -18.33 -12.27
CA ASP A 146 6.71 -17.78 -11.16
C ASP A 146 5.30 -18.38 -11.12
N ALA A 147 4.67 -18.60 -12.28
CA ALA A 147 3.39 -19.28 -12.38
C ALA A 147 3.45 -20.72 -11.85
N ALA A 148 4.50 -21.48 -12.20
CA ALA A 148 4.73 -22.83 -11.70
C ALA A 148 4.98 -22.84 -10.18
N PHE A 149 5.81 -21.91 -9.70
CA PHE A 149 6.05 -21.72 -8.26
C PHE A 149 4.74 -21.48 -7.50
N TRP A 150 3.94 -20.50 -7.91
CA TRP A 150 2.69 -20.18 -7.23
C TRP A 150 1.62 -21.27 -7.39
N ALA A 151 1.62 -22.03 -8.48
CA ALA A 151 0.76 -23.19 -8.62
C ALA A 151 1.08 -24.27 -7.58
N GLU A 152 2.37 -24.54 -7.34
CA GLU A 152 2.78 -25.50 -6.31
C GLU A 152 2.52 -24.98 -4.90
N GLN A 153 2.81 -23.71 -4.62
CA GLN A 153 2.47 -23.09 -3.34
C GLN A 153 0.98 -23.19 -3.01
N ARG A 154 0.10 -23.01 -4.01
CA ARG A 154 -1.35 -23.15 -3.83
C ARG A 154 -1.78 -24.59 -3.53
N ARG A 155 -1.12 -25.61 -4.08
CA ARG A 155 -1.42 -27.02 -3.79
C ARG A 155 -1.11 -27.40 -2.35
N GLN A 156 -0.08 -26.79 -1.77
CA GLN A 156 0.37 -27.04 -0.41
C GLN A 156 -0.26 -26.08 0.62
N LEU A 157 -1.11 -25.14 0.17
CA LEU A 157 -1.63 -24.09 1.02
C LEU A 157 -2.70 -24.65 1.98
N PRO A 158 -2.53 -24.52 3.31
CA PRO A 158 -3.57 -24.91 4.27
C PRO A 158 -4.81 -24.01 4.14
N PRO A 159 -5.96 -24.40 4.70
CA PRO A 159 -7.13 -23.53 4.74
C PRO A 159 -6.82 -22.23 5.50
N PRO A 160 -7.50 -21.12 5.15
CA PRO A 160 -7.38 -19.87 5.89
C PRO A 160 -7.95 -20.02 7.31
N ALA A 161 -7.46 -19.19 8.23
CA ALA A 161 -7.95 -19.11 9.61
C ALA A 161 -8.42 -17.68 9.95
N SER A 162 -9.29 -17.57 10.96
CA SER A 162 -9.84 -16.30 11.43
C SER A 162 -9.85 -16.28 12.96
N LEU A 163 -9.56 -15.12 13.54
CA LEU A 163 -9.74 -14.88 14.98
C LEU A 163 -11.23 -14.84 15.37
N SER A 164 -12.10 -14.48 14.43
CA SER A 164 -13.54 -14.51 14.60
C SER A 164 -14.09 -15.92 14.28
N PRO A 165 -15.05 -16.43 15.07
CA PRO A 165 -15.73 -17.70 14.76
C PRO A 165 -16.66 -17.60 13.54
N ALA A 166 -16.98 -16.39 13.07
CA ALA A 166 -17.80 -16.20 11.89
C ALA A 166 -17.08 -16.68 10.61
N PRO A 167 -17.80 -17.24 9.62
CA PRO A 167 -17.22 -17.58 8.32
C PRO A 167 -16.59 -16.36 7.63
N LEU A 168 -15.52 -16.58 6.86
CA LEU A 168 -14.87 -15.52 6.09
C LEU A 168 -15.81 -15.02 4.97
N PRO A 169 -16.11 -13.71 4.88
CA PRO A 169 -17.14 -13.19 3.98
C PRO A 169 -16.74 -13.10 2.49
N GLY A 170 -15.55 -13.58 2.11
CA GLY A 170 -15.03 -13.48 0.74
C GLY A 170 -14.70 -12.04 0.34
N ARG A 171 -15.70 -11.24 -0.04
CA ARG A 171 -15.56 -9.81 -0.35
C ARG A 171 -16.19 -8.97 0.76
N SER A 172 -15.40 -8.09 1.38
CA SER A 172 -15.95 -7.07 2.28
C SER A 172 -16.56 -5.93 1.46
N ALA A 173 -17.77 -5.52 1.82
CA ALA A 173 -18.40 -4.32 1.27
C ALA A 173 -17.98 -3.03 2.01
N SER A 174 -17.44 -3.15 3.23
CA SER A 174 -17.04 -1.99 4.03
C SER A 174 -15.55 -1.72 3.91
N ALA A 175 -15.22 -0.45 3.63
CA ALA A 175 -13.89 0.10 3.79
C ALA A 175 -13.67 0.71 5.20
N ASP A 176 -14.72 0.82 6.02
CA ASP A 176 -14.61 1.23 7.40
C ASP A 176 -14.07 0.07 8.25
N ILE A 177 -12.95 0.33 8.93
CA ILE A 177 -12.18 -0.65 9.68
C ILE A 177 -11.82 -0.09 11.06
N LEU A 178 -11.81 -0.97 12.05
CA LEU A 178 -11.26 -0.65 13.37
C LEU A 178 -9.74 -0.55 13.27
N ARG A 179 -9.19 0.63 13.56
CA ARG A 179 -7.74 0.87 13.60
C ARG A 179 -7.29 0.94 15.05
N LEU A 180 -6.40 0.02 15.44
CA LEU A 180 -5.79 -0.01 16.76
C LEU A 180 -4.27 0.18 16.62
N LYS A 181 -3.72 1.16 17.32
CA LYS A 181 -2.27 1.38 17.43
C LYS A 181 -1.82 1.07 18.85
N LEU A 182 -0.89 0.14 19.00
CA LEU A 182 -0.29 -0.25 20.28
C LEU A 182 1.23 -0.07 20.19
N GLU A 183 1.82 0.45 21.26
CA GLU A 183 3.27 0.59 21.41
C GLU A 183 3.70 -0.23 22.63
N PHE A 184 4.58 -1.21 22.39
CA PHE A 184 5.13 -2.07 23.46
C PHE A 184 6.34 -1.39 24.10
N THR A 185 6.22 -1.01 25.38
CA THR A 185 7.22 -0.21 26.11
C THR A 185 7.97 -0.99 27.18
N ASP A 186 7.61 -2.26 27.40
CA ASP A 186 8.23 -3.18 28.37
C ASP A 186 9.71 -3.48 28.07
N GLY A 187 10.13 -3.36 26.81
CA GLY A 187 11.50 -3.65 26.38
C GLY A 187 11.77 -5.13 26.14
N GLU A 188 10.78 -6.02 26.32
CA GLU A 188 10.93 -7.47 26.20
C GLU A 188 11.35 -7.87 24.78
N PHE A 189 10.75 -7.26 23.77
CA PHE A 189 11.14 -7.49 22.37
C PHE A 189 12.61 -7.08 22.12
N ARG A 190 13.09 -6.00 22.75
CA ARG A 190 14.47 -5.54 22.61
C ARG A 190 15.44 -6.54 23.25
N GLN A 191 15.10 -7.05 24.42
CA GLN A 191 15.89 -8.07 25.12
C GLN A 191 15.96 -9.36 24.30
N LEU A 192 14.82 -9.86 23.83
CA LEU A 192 14.74 -11.07 23.00
C LEU A 192 15.54 -10.92 21.69
N ALA A 193 15.41 -9.79 21.01
CA ALA A 193 16.16 -9.50 19.79
C ALA A 193 17.68 -9.42 20.01
N THR A 194 18.11 -9.06 21.22
CA THR A 194 19.55 -9.02 21.58
C THR A 194 20.06 -10.43 21.87
N GLN A 195 19.26 -11.27 22.54
CA GLN A 195 19.60 -12.68 22.81
C GLN A 195 19.66 -13.52 21.53
N LEU A 196 18.77 -13.25 20.57
CA LEU A 196 18.70 -13.91 19.27
C LEU A 196 19.40 -13.07 18.18
N SER A 197 20.65 -12.68 18.41
CA SER A 197 21.40 -11.75 17.54
C SER A 197 21.58 -12.24 16.09
N GLY A 198 21.48 -13.54 15.85
CA GLY A 198 21.52 -14.14 14.51
C GLY A 198 20.22 -14.04 13.70
N VAL A 199 19.13 -13.56 14.30
CA VAL A 199 17.82 -13.44 13.65
C VAL A 199 17.54 -11.97 13.34
N GLN A 200 17.12 -11.68 12.10
CA GLN A 200 16.70 -10.33 11.75
C GLN A 200 15.47 -9.93 12.56
N ARG A 201 15.45 -8.71 13.10
CA ARG A 201 14.36 -8.23 13.98
C ARG A 201 12.96 -8.33 13.35
N THR A 202 12.87 -8.10 12.03
CA THR A 202 11.61 -8.24 11.28
C THR A 202 11.11 -9.66 11.28
N ASP A 203 12.01 -10.62 11.14
CA ASP A 203 11.68 -12.04 11.05
C ASP A 203 11.27 -12.57 12.42
N LEU A 204 11.94 -12.09 13.48
CA LEU A 204 11.55 -12.35 14.86
C LEU A 204 10.14 -11.82 15.16
N ALA A 205 9.85 -10.57 14.79
CA ALA A 205 8.51 -10.00 14.96
C ALA A 205 7.44 -10.76 14.15
N LEU A 206 7.76 -11.15 12.92
CA LEU A 206 6.87 -11.93 12.06
C LEU A 206 6.60 -13.33 12.64
N ALA A 207 7.63 -14.00 13.16
CA ALA A 207 7.50 -15.30 13.81
C ALA A 207 6.62 -15.21 15.07
N LEU A 208 6.79 -14.17 15.90
CA LEU A 208 5.94 -13.92 17.07
C LEU A 208 4.48 -13.67 16.66
N ALA A 209 4.24 -12.85 15.63
CA ALA A 209 2.91 -12.59 15.10
C ALA A 209 2.26 -13.86 14.54
N ALA A 210 3.02 -14.69 13.81
CA ALA A 210 2.54 -15.94 13.26
C ALA A 210 2.19 -16.96 14.36
N LEU A 211 3.01 -17.05 15.40
CA LEU A 211 2.73 -17.90 16.56
C LEU A 211 1.49 -17.41 17.31
N TRP A 212 1.38 -16.10 17.55
CA TRP A 212 0.24 -15.48 18.21
C TRP A 212 -1.08 -15.77 17.46
N LEU A 213 -1.11 -15.56 16.14
CA LEU A 213 -2.27 -15.88 15.31
C LEU A 213 -2.62 -17.37 15.34
N GLY A 214 -1.63 -18.26 15.20
CA GLY A 214 -1.88 -19.70 15.24
C GLY A 214 -2.46 -20.17 16.58
N ARG A 215 -1.96 -19.62 17.69
CA ARG A 215 -2.47 -19.92 19.04
C ARG A 215 -3.89 -19.42 19.24
N LEU A 216 -4.21 -18.20 18.80
CA LEU A 216 -5.57 -17.64 18.93
C LEU A 216 -6.59 -18.31 18.00
N CYS A 217 -6.18 -18.69 16.79
CA CYS A 217 -7.03 -19.43 15.85
C CYS A 217 -7.16 -20.92 16.20
N ASN A 218 -6.40 -21.41 17.19
CA ASN A 218 -6.27 -22.84 17.49
C ASN A 218 -5.94 -23.67 16.24
N ARG A 219 -4.91 -23.23 15.50
CA ARG A 219 -4.41 -23.85 14.26
C ARG A 219 -2.90 -23.81 14.23
N MET A 220 -2.27 -24.96 14.01
CA MET A 220 -0.82 -25.04 13.79
C MET A 220 -0.44 -24.75 12.34
N ASP A 221 -1.33 -25.07 11.40
CA ASP A 221 -1.17 -24.79 9.98
C ASP A 221 -2.34 -23.90 9.51
N TYR A 222 -2.02 -22.74 8.96
CA TYR A 222 -3.01 -21.82 8.40
C TYR A 222 -2.42 -20.95 7.29
N ALA A 223 -3.29 -20.47 6.40
CA ALA A 223 -2.91 -19.51 5.37
C ALA A 223 -3.12 -18.09 5.87
N ALA A 224 -2.07 -17.27 5.77
CA ALA A 224 -2.12 -15.84 6.01
C ALA A 224 -1.63 -15.07 4.78
N GLY A 225 -2.14 -13.85 4.61
CA GLY A 225 -1.68 -12.94 3.58
C GLY A 225 -0.44 -12.17 4.02
N PHE A 226 0.51 -12.01 3.10
CA PHE A 226 1.69 -11.18 3.25
C PHE A 226 1.74 -10.16 2.11
N ILE A 227 2.14 -8.93 2.42
CA ILE A 227 2.14 -7.82 1.46
C ILE A 227 3.52 -7.74 0.81
N PHE A 228 3.59 -7.95 -0.50
CA PHE A 228 4.78 -7.74 -1.31
C PHE A 228 4.63 -6.49 -2.18
N MET A 229 5.71 -5.69 -2.21
CA MET A 229 5.82 -4.56 -3.12
C MET A 229 6.31 -5.05 -4.48
N ARG A 230 5.53 -4.86 -5.56
CA ARG A 230 5.96 -5.26 -6.92
C ARG A 230 6.79 -4.15 -7.58
N ARG A 231 7.85 -3.71 -6.90
CA ARG A 231 8.63 -2.51 -7.27
C ARG A 231 10.12 -2.76 -7.47
N THR A 232 10.55 -4.01 -7.41
CA THR A 232 11.95 -4.39 -7.64
C THR A 232 12.25 -4.41 -9.14
N GLY A 233 13.03 -3.44 -9.60
CA GLY A 233 13.48 -3.31 -10.99
C GLY A 233 14.16 -1.96 -11.25
N LEU A 234 15.49 -1.96 -11.12
CA LEU A 234 16.52 -1.20 -11.88
C LEU A 234 17.82 -1.17 -11.08
N GLY A 235 18.65 -2.21 -11.27
CA GLY A 235 20.10 -2.06 -11.17
C GLY A 235 20.56 -1.41 -12.46
N GLY A 236 20.73 -0.09 -12.45
CA GLY A 236 21.20 0.67 -13.61
C GLY A 236 21.04 2.17 -13.37
N ALA A 237 22.16 2.83 -13.02
CA ALA A 237 22.55 4.24 -13.05
C ALA A 237 21.55 5.43 -12.86
N ASP A 238 20.25 5.31 -13.06
CA ASP A 238 19.29 6.41 -12.89
C ASP A 238 18.39 6.18 -11.67
N GLY A 239 18.56 7.06 -10.69
CA GLY A 239 18.08 6.92 -9.32
C GLY A 239 16.58 6.68 -9.16
N TYR A 240 16.26 6.09 -8.00
CA TYR A 240 14.96 5.91 -7.35
C TYR A 240 13.78 6.75 -7.89
N ARG A 241 13.24 6.40 -9.07
CA ARG A 241 11.97 6.98 -9.53
C ARG A 241 10.83 6.33 -8.76
N THR A 242 9.93 7.16 -8.25
CA THR A 242 8.81 6.64 -7.46
C THR A 242 7.75 6.10 -8.40
N ARG A 243 7.50 4.79 -8.33
CA ARG A 243 6.40 4.14 -9.04
C ARG A 243 5.07 4.47 -8.37
N ALA A 244 4.04 4.73 -9.16
CA ALA A 244 2.66 4.62 -8.72
C ALA A 244 2.20 3.18 -8.95
N GLN A 245 1.64 2.55 -7.90
CA GLN A 245 1.00 1.24 -7.91
C GLN A 245 1.92 0.01 -7.95
N ARG A 246 1.74 -0.87 -6.95
CA ARG A 246 1.37 -2.29 -7.07
C ARG A 246 1.65 -3.00 -5.74
N PHE A 247 0.60 -3.54 -5.13
CA PHE A 247 0.72 -4.59 -4.11
C PHE A 247 0.44 -5.95 -4.73
N ALA A 248 1.22 -6.96 -4.35
CA ALA A 248 0.79 -8.36 -4.46
C ALA A 248 0.54 -8.87 -3.04
N VAL A 249 -0.62 -9.49 -2.82
CA VAL A 249 -0.84 -10.29 -1.61
C VAL A 249 -0.43 -11.70 -1.96
N GLY A 250 0.64 -12.18 -1.34
CA GLY A 250 1.02 -13.59 -1.37
C GLY A 250 0.43 -14.30 -0.17
N TYR A 251 -0.02 -15.53 -0.34
CA TYR A 251 -0.37 -16.37 0.81
C TYR A 251 0.80 -17.28 1.13
N SER A 252 1.14 -17.37 2.40
CA SER A 252 2.20 -18.24 2.88
C SER A 252 1.65 -19.22 3.91
N HIS A 253 2.18 -20.43 3.88
CA HIS A 253 1.95 -21.42 4.91
C HIS A 253 2.68 -20.97 6.18
N CYS A 254 1.91 -20.67 7.23
CA CYS A 254 2.44 -20.51 8.57
C CYS A 254 2.23 -21.83 9.31
N GLY A 255 3.31 -22.61 9.44
CA GLY A 255 3.34 -23.89 10.13
C GLY A 255 4.59 -24.01 10.98
N ALA A 256 4.40 -24.34 12.27
CA ALA A 256 5.51 -24.81 13.10
C ALA A 256 5.70 -26.29 12.77
N ARG A 257 6.69 -26.64 11.94
CA ARG A 257 7.15 -28.03 11.89
C ARG A 257 7.71 -28.36 13.28
N ASN A 258 7.02 -29.22 14.02
CA ASN A 258 7.61 -29.84 15.20
C ASN A 258 8.89 -30.56 14.75
N ALA A 259 10.05 -29.98 15.08
CA ALA A 259 11.31 -30.69 15.06
C ALA A 259 11.34 -31.68 16.23
N ALA A 260 10.51 -32.71 16.15
CA ALA A 260 10.49 -33.86 17.04
C ALA A 260 10.23 -35.09 16.17
N GLY A 261 11.29 -35.54 15.49
CA GLY A 261 11.27 -36.65 14.55
C GLY A 261 12.70 -37.02 14.18
N THR A 262 13.27 -37.91 14.98
CA THR A 262 14.54 -38.64 14.84
C THR A 262 14.95 -38.94 13.40
N GLY A 263 16.21 -38.61 13.06
CA GLY A 263 16.88 -39.09 11.86
C GLY A 263 18.25 -38.41 11.68
N GLN A 264 19.30 -38.99 12.26
CA GLN A 264 20.68 -38.65 11.93
C GLN A 264 20.92 -38.83 10.43
N PRO A 265 21.51 -37.86 9.71
CA PRO A 265 22.19 -38.13 8.46
C PRO A 265 23.61 -38.61 8.79
N ASP A 266 23.83 -39.90 8.57
CA ASP A 266 25.15 -40.52 8.45
C ASP A 266 25.90 -39.84 7.30
N TRP A 267 26.97 -39.10 7.62
CA TRP A 267 27.96 -38.70 6.62
C TRP A 267 29.04 -39.77 6.58
N GLN A 268 28.86 -40.77 5.71
CA GLN A 268 29.93 -41.65 5.27
C GLN A 268 30.21 -41.46 3.77
N HIS A 269 31.50 -41.29 3.50
CA HIS A 269 32.21 -41.17 2.23
C HIS A 269 31.63 -41.92 1.01
N ASN A 270 31.50 -41.21 -0.12
CA ASN A 270 32.42 -41.30 -1.28
C ASN A 270 32.14 -40.19 -2.29
#